data_AF-W1I5S1-F1
#
_entry.id   AF-W1I5S1-F1
#
_cell.length_a   1.000
_cell.length_b   1.000
_cell.length_c   1.000
_cell.angle_alpha   90.00
_cell.angle_beta   90.00
_cell.angle_gamma   90.00
#
_symmetry.space_group_name_H-M   'P 1'
#
loop_
_entity.id
_entity.type
_entity.pdbx_description
1 polymer ?
#
loop_
_entity_poly.entity_id
_entity_poly.type
_entity_poly.pdbx_seq_one_letter_code
_entity_poly.pdbx_strand_id
1 'polypeptide(L)' 'MLNNGKIEMYKYKIKSAKGWWKAKGLGYTQNEQEAGIFTVDELPNHNLDLCTLYRVWE' A
#
# COMPACT_ATOMS: atom_id res chain seq x y z
N MET A 1 -14.17 5.14 3.06
CA MET A 1 -15.33 5.24 3.98
C MET A 1 -15.44 6.69 4.43
N LEU A 2 -16.66 7.23 4.59
CA LEU A 2 -16.85 8.62 5.00
C LEU A 2 -16.70 8.74 6.52
N ASN A 3 -15.81 9.63 6.97
CA ASN A 3 -15.69 10.01 8.38
C ASN A 3 -15.80 11.54 8.43
N ASN A 4 -16.85 12.07 9.07
CA ASN A 4 -17.16 13.51 9.12
C ASN A 4 -17.17 14.23 7.75
N GLY A 5 -17.70 13.60 6.70
CA GLY A 5 -17.82 14.23 5.37
C GLY A 5 -16.49 14.37 4.60
N LYS A 6 -15.37 13.91 5.16
CA LYS A 6 -14.12 13.68 4.43
C LYS A 6 -14.06 12.24 3.97
N ILE A 7 -13.67 12.04 2.71
CA ILE A 7 -13.26 10.72 2.23
C ILE A 7 -11.91 10.43 2.88
N GLU A 8 -11.89 9.62 3.94
CA GLU A 8 -10.63 9.06 4.42
C GLU A 8 -10.15 8.05 3.36
N MET A 9 -9.24 8.50 2.51
CA MET A 9 -8.50 7.64 1.61
C MET A 9 -7.44 6.92 2.44
N TYR A 10 -7.77 5.72 2.94
CA TYR A 10 -6.76 4.90 3.58
C TYR A 10 -5.64 4.59 2.58
N LYS A 11 -4.41 4.86 3.01
CA LYS A 11 -3.17 4.62 2.25
C LYS A 11 -2.43 3.46 2.89
N TYR A 12 -1.81 2.62 2.08
CA TYR A 12 -1.12 1.42 2.54
C TYR A 12 0.25 1.27 1.89
N LYS A 13 1.23 0.81 2.66
CA LYS A 13 2.43 0.15 2.12
C LYS A 13 2.19 -1.35 2.09
N ILE A 14 2.70 -2.02 1.05
CA ILE A 14 2.52 -3.47 0.86
C ILE A 14 3.87 -4.16 1.08
N LYS A 15 3.92 -5.16 1.96
CA LYS A 15 5.10 -6.00 2.19
C LYS A 15 4.80 -7.44 1.80
N SER A 16 5.72 -8.06 1.08
CA SER A 16 5.68 -9.50 0.75
C SER A 16 6.98 -10.19 1.21
N ALA A 17 7.10 -11.50 0.98
CA ALA A 17 8.35 -12.23 1.18
C ALA A 17 9.53 -11.65 0.37
N LYS A 18 9.27 -10.96 -0.76
CA LYS A 18 10.32 -10.33 -1.59
C LYS A 18 10.75 -8.95 -1.10
N GLY A 19 10.05 -8.38 -0.11
CA GLY A 19 10.24 -7.03 0.39
C GLY A 19 9.02 -6.12 0.17
N TRP A 20 9.24 -4.82 0.32
CA TRP A 20 8.25 -3.76 0.15
C TRP A 20 8.01 -3.47 -1.32
N TRP A 21 6.75 -3.32 -1.71
CA TRP A 21 6.39 -3.03 -3.08
C TRP A 21 6.74 -1.58 -3.43
N LYS A 22 7.43 -1.37 -4.55
CA LYS A 22 7.66 -0.03 -5.09
C LYS A 22 6.42 0.44 -5.86
N ALA A 23 6.17 1.74 -5.85
CA ALA A 23 5.09 2.32 -6.66
C ALA A 23 5.31 2.05 -8.16
N LYS A 24 4.23 2.12 -8.94
CA LYS A 24 4.24 1.97 -10.41
C LYS A 24 4.77 0.62 -10.92
N GLY A 25 4.74 -0.44 -10.10
CA GLY A 25 5.18 -1.78 -10.52
C GLY A 25 6.69 -1.93 -10.71
N LEU A 26 7.50 -1.06 -10.09
CA LEU A 26 8.97 -1.07 -10.21
C LEU A 26 9.65 -2.15 -9.35
N GLY A 27 8.96 -3.27 -9.07
CA GLY A 27 9.47 -4.37 -8.26
C GLY A 27 9.41 -4.10 -6.75
N TYR A 28 10.47 -4.53 -6.04
CA TYR A 28 10.53 -4.56 -4.58
C TYR A 28 11.78 -3.85 -4.02
N THR A 29 11.70 -3.36 -2.79
CA THR A 29 12.82 -2.81 -2.02
C THR A 29 12.84 -3.39 -0.61
N GLN A 30 14.01 -3.50 0.01
CA GLN A 30 14.13 -3.89 1.42
C GLN A 30 13.93 -2.70 2.36
N ASN A 31 13.99 -1.47 1.85
CA ASN A 31 13.84 -0.25 2.62
C ASN A 31 12.37 0.22 2.63
N GLU A 32 11.75 0.26 3.80
CA GLU A 32 10.36 0.71 3.94
C GLU A 32 10.14 2.17 3.52
N GLN A 33 11.17 3.01 3.62
CA GLN A 33 11.07 4.44 3.26
C GLN A 33 10.95 4.63 1.74
N GLU A 34 11.43 3.65 0.95
CA GLU A 34 11.32 3.63 -0.51
C GLU A 34 10.07 2.88 -0.99
N ALA A 35 9.26 2.35 -0.08
CA ALA A 35 8.03 1.65 -0.40
C ALA A 35 7.03 2.59 -1.08
N GLY A 36 6.33 2.05 -2.07
CA GLY A 36 5.18 2.70 -2.66
C GLY A 36 4.03 2.83 -1.66
N ILE A 37 3.22 3.86 -1.84
CA ILE A 37 1.97 4.06 -1.12
C ILE A 37 0.83 3.79 -2.10
N PHE A 38 -0.11 2.96 -1.68
CA PHE A 38 -1.24 2.51 -2.48
C PHE A 38 -2.54 2.91 -1.79
N THR A 39 -3.48 3.44 -2.55
CA THR A 39 -4.83 3.76 -2.07
C THR A 39 -5.70 2.52 -2.00
N VAL A 40 -6.78 2.56 -1.23
CA VAL A 40 -7.78 1.46 -1.18
C VAL A 40 -8.27 1.08 -2.57
N ASP A 41 -8.51 2.05 -3.45
CA ASP A 41 -9.00 1.81 -4.81
C ASP A 41 -7.98 1.11 -5.71
N GLU A 42 -6.68 1.21 -5.40
CA GLU A 42 -5.62 0.51 -6.14
C GLU A 42 -5.45 -0.95 -5.69
N LEU A 43 -5.76 -1.27 -4.42
CA LEU A 43 -5.54 -2.61 -3.85
C LEU A 43 -6.19 -3.76 -4.63
N PRO A 44 -7.44 -3.66 -5.13
CA PRO A 44 -8.07 -4.73 -5.90
C PRO A 44 -7.36 -5.07 -7.22
N ASN A 45 -6.52 -4.16 -7.74
CA ASN A 45 -5.78 -4.37 -8.99
C ASN A 45 -4.49 -5.17 -8.78
N HIS A 46 -4.17 -5.56 -7.54
CA HIS A 46 -2.95 -6.26 -7.18
C HIS A 46 -3.26 -7.65 -6.61
N ASN A 47 -2.41 -8.62 -6.91
CA ASN A 47 -2.45 -9.90 -6.19
C ASN A 47 -1.76 -9.73 -4.83
N LEU A 48 -2.58 -9.61 -3.78
CA LEU A 48 -2.13 -9.36 -2.41
C LEU A 48 -1.99 -10.65 -1.58
N ASP A 49 -2.05 -11.82 -2.22
CA ASP A 49 -1.84 -13.10 -1.53
C ASP A 49 -0.46 -13.12 -0.86
N LEU A 50 -0.42 -13.58 0.39
CA LEU A 50 0.77 -13.60 1.25
C LEU A 50 1.44 -12.23 1.46
N CYS A 51 0.69 -11.13 1.28
CA CYS A 51 1.17 -9.78 1.56
C CYS A 51 0.58 -9.22 2.86
N THR A 52 1.35 -8.37 3.54
CA THR A 52 0.92 -7.59 4.70
C THR A 52 0.69 -6.14 4.29
N LEU A 53 -0.46 -5.59 4.64
CA LEU A 53 -0.81 -4.19 4.42
C LEU A 53 -0.52 -3.37 5.67
N TYR A 54 0.34 -2.37 5.53
CA TYR A 54 0.67 -1.42 6.59
C TYR A 54 -0.04 -0.11 6.33
N ARG A 55 -1.02 0.23 7.17
CA ARG A 55 -1.74 1.50 7.06
C ARG A 55 -0.78 2.66 7.32
N VAL A 56 -0.81 3.63 6.43
CA VAL A 56 -0.10 4.90 6.54
C VAL A 56 -1.08 5.96 7.03
N TRP A 57 -0.70 6.67 8.07
CA TRP A 57 -1.41 7.84 8.57
C TRP A 57 -0.69 9.10 8.09
N GLU A 58 -1.43 10.07 7.58
CA GLU A 58 -0.94 11.42 7.34
C GLU A 58 -1.21 12.31 8.56
#